data_AF-A0A9E2PNR4-F1
#
_entry.id   AF-A0A9E2PNR4-F1
#
_cell.length_a   1.000
_cell.length_b   1.000
_cell.length_c   1.000
_cell.angle_alpha   90.00
_cell.angle_beta   90.00
_cell.angle_gamma   90.00
#
_symmetry.space_group_name_H-M   'P 1'
#
loop_
_entity.id
_entity.type
_entity.pdbx_description
1 polymer ?
#
loop_
_entity_poly.entity_id
_entity_poly.type
_entity_poly.pdbx_seq_one_letter_code
_entity_poly.pdbx_strand_id
1 'polypeptide(L)'
;MKTLRALFRSKGGVHPAYRKRATAALPVESMPLSKVLFVSMVQHMGAPARPVVKKGNTVMRGQVLGEAGGYVSAPVHAPTSGKVIAISERPTQAGLPAACVEIEPDGEDRWDTALQPGPDWKTMEAKALVERIVAAGIVGMGGAGFPTHVKLSPPAGNTIDTLIINGAECEPYLTADQRLMVEAPQSVWTGAQIVRQILGARRLVVAIEDNKPDAIQTMSARMQATEAELVVLKTEYPQGAEKQLIYAVTGREVPSGSLPMAVGALVENVGTCAAIYETITAGRPLTERIVTVTGAMVQTPKNLRVRIGTPLADLVAFCGGMVGSPGKIVCGGPMMGLAQGSWEAGVTTTTSGVVRLPRPAGEQF
;
A
#
# COMPACT_ATOMS: atom_id res chain seq x y z
N MET A 1 -25.84 -1.76 -8.10
CA MET A 1 -24.72 -2.63 -7.70
C MET A 1 -25.24 -3.98 -7.22
N LYS A 2 -24.52 -5.07 -7.51
CA LYS A 2 -24.82 -6.41 -7.00
C LYS A 2 -23.83 -6.77 -5.89
N THR A 3 -24.34 -7.15 -4.71
CA THR A 3 -23.53 -7.82 -3.69
C THR A 3 -23.59 -9.32 -3.94
N LEU A 4 -22.45 -9.92 -4.21
CA LEU A 4 -22.31 -11.33 -4.56
C LEU A 4 -21.46 -12.03 -3.51
N ARG A 5 -21.64 -13.33 -3.37
CA ARG A 5 -20.65 -14.18 -2.69
C ARG A 5 -19.69 -14.72 -3.74
N ALA A 6 -18.43 -14.90 -3.38
CA ALA A 6 -17.47 -15.57 -4.25
C ALA A 6 -18.02 -16.94 -4.66
N LEU A 7 -18.09 -17.18 -5.97
CA LEU A 7 -18.70 -18.39 -6.54
C LEU A 7 -17.72 -19.55 -6.59
N PHE A 8 -16.43 -19.25 -6.70
CA PHE A 8 -15.37 -20.23 -6.87
C PHE A 8 -14.46 -20.25 -5.65
N ARG A 9 -13.93 -21.43 -5.34
CA ARG A 9 -13.04 -21.64 -4.21
C ARG A 9 -11.77 -22.31 -4.68
N SER A 10 -10.63 -21.67 -4.45
CA SER A 10 -9.34 -22.27 -4.78
C SER A 10 -9.13 -23.55 -3.96
N LYS A 11 -8.53 -24.58 -4.57
CA LYS A 11 -8.15 -25.79 -3.82
C LYS A 11 -6.93 -25.46 -2.96
N GLY A 12 -7.09 -25.57 -1.64
CA GLY A 12 -6.03 -25.28 -0.66
C GLY A 12 -6.34 -24.06 0.20
N GLY A 13 -5.31 -23.59 0.90
CA GLY A 13 -5.42 -22.48 1.85
C GLY A 13 -5.42 -22.94 3.32
N VAL A 14 -5.02 -22.03 4.19
CA VAL A 14 -4.97 -22.23 5.64
C VAL A 14 -5.88 -21.23 6.34
N HIS A 15 -6.32 -21.57 7.55
CA HIS A 15 -7.17 -20.72 8.39
C HIS A 15 -6.38 -20.29 9.63
N PRO A 16 -5.41 -19.36 9.50
CA PRO A 16 -4.65 -18.88 10.64
C PRO A 16 -5.58 -18.12 11.59
N ALA A 17 -5.19 -18.01 12.86
CA ALA A 17 -5.83 -17.07 13.76
C ALA A 17 -5.58 -15.64 13.23
N TYR A 18 -6.63 -15.00 12.71
CA TYR A 18 -6.52 -13.70 12.03
C TYR A 18 -6.09 -12.55 12.93
N ARG A 19 -6.37 -12.60 14.24
CA ARG A 19 -5.84 -11.67 15.26
C ARG A 19 -6.00 -10.17 14.95
N LYS A 20 -7.02 -9.78 14.18
CA LYS A 20 -7.31 -8.37 13.79
C LYS A 20 -8.03 -7.56 14.90
N ARG A 21 -8.60 -8.21 15.91
CA ARG A 21 -9.45 -7.58 16.95
C ARG A 21 -8.77 -6.40 17.66
N ALA A 22 -7.45 -6.43 17.82
CA ALA A 22 -6.71 -5.38 18.52
C ALA A 22 -6.79 -4.00 17.83
N THR A 23 -6.96 -3.96 16.50
CA THR A 23 -6.88 -2.73 15.71
C THR A 23 -8.04 -2.53 14.74
N ALA A 24 -8.86 -3.56 14.46
CA ALA A 24 -9.92 -3.49 13.43
C ALA A 24 -10.97 -2.38 13.68
N ALA A 25 -11.31 -2.14 14.95
CA ALA A 25 -12.26 -1.10 15.35
C ALA A 25 -11.60 0.24 15.68
N LEU A 26 -10.26 0.33 15.67
CA LEU A 26 -9.54 1.55 16.02
C LEU A 26 -9.40 2.45 14.78
N PRO A 27 -9.70 3.75 14.91
CA PRO A 27 -9.59 4.69 13.79
C PRO A 27 -8.13 4.86 13.35
N VAL A 28 -7.93 5.37 12.13
CA VAL A 28 -6.59 5.77 11.69
C VAL A 28 -6.19 7.06 12.40
N GLU A 29 -5.09 7.00 13.15
CA GLU A 29 -4.49 8.17 13.80
C GLU A 29 -3.36 8.74 12.94
N SER A 30 -3.26 10.07 12.84
CA SER A 30 -2.10 10.70 12.20
C SER A 30 -0.93 10.74 13.17
N MET A 31 0.21 10.18 12.77
CA MET A 31 1.44 10.25 13.55
C MET A 31 2.15 11.59 13.29
N PRO A 32 2.70 12.27 14.31
CA PRO A 32 3.53 13.46 14.12
C PRO A 32 4.81 13.13 13.35
N LEU A 33 5.44 14.16 12.77
CA LEU A 33 6.71 14.00 12.08
C LEU A 33 7.82 13.56 13.04
N SER A 34 8.58 12.55 12.64
CA SER A 34 9.84 12.19 13.29
C SER A 34 10.87 13.30 13.16
N LYS A 35 11.84 13.34 14.09
CA LYS A 35 12.95 14.31 14.04
C LYS A 35 13.76 14.22 12.75
N VAL A 36 13.95 12.99 12.26
CA VAL A 36 14.60 12.72 10.98
C VAL A 36 13.82 11.62 10.27
N LEU A 37 13.59 11.79 8.97
CA LEU A 37 13.01 10.78 8.09
C LEU A 37 14.10 10.18 7.21
N PHE A 38 14.11 8.86 7.09
CA PHE A 38 15.06 8.06 6.31
C PHE A 38 14.39 7.51 5.06
N VAL A 39 14.40 8.29 3.98
CA VAL A 39 13.73 7.92 2.73
C VAL A 39 14.65 7.05 1.87
N SER A 40 14.44 5.73 1.92
CA SER A 40 15.16 4.78 1.06
C SER A 40 14.83 5.03 -0.42
N MET A 41 15.82 4.87 -1.30
CA MET A 41 15.60 4.84 -2.75
C MET A 41 15.06 3.49 -3.26
N VAL A 42 14.88 2.52 -2.38
CA VAL A 42 14.22 1.24 -2.66
C VAL A 42 12.79 1.30 -2.10
N GLN A 43 11.86 1.83 -2.91
CA GLN A 43 10.43 1.94 -2.59
C GLN A 43 9.55 1.02 -3.45
N HIS A 44 10.16 0.10 -4.20
CA HIS A 44 9.50 -0.80 -5.14
C HIS A 44 10.43 -1.97 -5.47
N MET A 45 9.89 -3.03 -6.06
CA MET A 45 10.66 -4.19 -6.54
C MET A 45 11.65 -3.86 -7.66
N GLY A 46 11.41 -2.76 -8.39
CA GLY A 46 12.21 -2.30 -9.50
C GLY A 46 13.63 -1.84 -9.16
N ALA A 47 14.37 -1.40 -10.18
CA ALA A 47 15.70 -0.80 -10.00
C ALA A 47 15.60 0.41 -9.04
N PRO A 48 16.48 0.55 -8.03
CA PRO A 48 16.44 1.65 -7.07
C PRO A 48 16.37 3.02 -7.75
N ALA A 49 15.65 3.96 -7.15
CA ALA A 49 15.63 5.33 -7.62
C ALA A 49 17.02 5.99 -7.46
N ARG A 50 17.34 6.94 -8.34
CA ARG A 50 18.61 7.66 -8.31
C ARG A 50 18.40 9.01 -7.61
N PRO A 51 19.04 9.28 -6.46
CA PRO A 51 18.90 10.58 -5.79
C PRO A 51 19.26 11.73 -6.71
N VAL A 52 18.41 12.76 -6.74
CA VAL A 52 18.63 14.02 -7.50
C VAL A 52 18.82 15.24 -6.59
N VAL A 53 18.66 15.05 -5.28
CA VAL A 53 19.00 16.04 -4.25
C VAL A 53 20.40 15.79 -3.70
N LYS A 54 20.93 16.75 -2.95
CA LYS A 54 22.19 16.65 -2.21
C LYS A 54 22.07 17.22 -0.80
N LYS A 55 23.00 16.83 0.08
CA LYS A 55 23.13 17.41 1.42
C LYS A 55 23.12 18.94 1.35
N GLY A 56 22.34 19.55 2.23
CA GLY A 56 22.16 20.99 2.32
C GLY A 56 20.99 21.55 1.51
N ASN A 57 20.37 20.77 0.62
CA ASN A 57 19.15 21.22 -0.07
C ASN A 57 17.98 21.36 0.90
N THR A 58 17.19 22.40 0.71
CA THR A 58 15.82 22.47 1.23
C THR A 58 14.90 21.78 0.24
N VAL A 59 13.94 21.01 0.75
CA VAL A 59 12.95 20.30 -0.05
C VAL A 59 11.53 20.64 0.43
N MET A 60 10.57 20.58 -0.48
CA MET A 60 9.14 20.67 -0.18
C MET A 60 8.50 19.29 -0.16
N ARG A 61 7.40 19.10 0.59
CA ARG A 61 6.65 17.85 0.60
C ARG A 61 6.14 17.53 -0.81
N GLY A 62 6.43 16.33 -1.28
CA GLY A 62 6.06 15.90 -2.63
C GLY A 62 7.05 16.30 -3.71
N GLN A 63 8.14 17.00 -3.38
CA GLN A 63 9.24 17.23 -4.31
C GLN A 63 9.96 15.91 -4.63
N VAL A 64 10.38 15.70 -5.87
CA VAL A 64 11.18 14.52 -6.26
C VAL A 64 12.52 14.54 -5.53
N LEU A 65 12.80 13.48 -4.77
CA LEU A 65 14.10 13.20 -4.15
C LEU A 65 14.97 12.30 -5.01
N GLY A 66 14.34 11.39 -5.76
CA GLY A 66 15.03 10.47 -6.66
C GLY A 66 14.21 10.11 -7.87
N GLU A 67 14.86 10.04 -9.02
CA GLU A 67 14.26 9.68 -10.30
C GLU A 67 14.22 8.16 -10.49
N ALA A 68 13.25 7.67 -11.26
CA ALA A 68 13.11 6.25 -11.56
C ALA A 68 14.38 5.67 -12.22
N GLY A 69 14.88 4.55 -11.70
CA GLY A 69 16.09 3.87 -12.18
C GLY A 69 15.90 3.03 -13.47
N GLY A 70 14.72 3.05 -14.07
CA GLY A 70 14.37 2.27 -15.26
C GLY A 70 12.85 2.15 -15.45
N TYR A 71 12.41 1.33 -16.41
CA TYR A 71 10.98 1.14 -16.70
C TYR A 71 10.21 0.51 -15.52
N VAL A 72 10.79 -0.51 -14.90
CA VAL A 72 10.31 -1.06 -13.63
C VAL A 72 11.05 -0.31 -12.51
N SER A 73 10.58 0.90 -12.22
CA SER A 73 11.00 1.76 -11.12
C SER A 73 9.99 2.92 -11.00
N ALA A 74 10.03 3.72 -9.94
CA ALA A 74 9.18 4.89 -9.78
C ALA A 74 9.94 6.03 -9.09
N PRO A 75 9.61 7.31 -9.37
CA PRO A 75 10.17 8.43 -8.63
C PRO A 75 9.86 8.34 -7.13
N VAL A 76 10.82 8.77 -6.31
CA VAL A 76 10.68 8.83 -4.85
C VAL A 76 10.55 10.29 -4.43
N HIS A 77 9.56 10.59 -3.60
CA HIS A 77 9.19 11.96 -3.22
C HIS A 77 9.51 12.27 -1.77
N ALA A 78 9.71 13.55 -1.49
CA ALA A 78 9.94 14.08 -0.16
C ALA A 78 8.68 13.91 0.69
N PRO A 79 8.75 13.21 1.82
CA PRO A 79 7.59 12.95 2.66
C PRO A 79 7.11 14.20 3.41
N THR A 80 7.93 15.25 3.52
CA THR A 80 7.68 16.52 4.24
C THR A 80 8.56 17.62 3.65
N SER A 81 8.25 18.89 3.93
CA SER A 81 9.25 19.96 3.77
C SER A 81 10.32 19.89 4.85
N GLY A 82 11.53 20.34 4.52
CA GLY A 82 12.66 20.30 5.43
C GLY A 82 14.01 20.41 4.73
N LYS A 83 15.07 19.99 5.42
CA LYS A 83 16.44 20.03 4.94
C LYS A 83 17.00 18.63 4.75
N VAL A 84 17.64 18.38 3.61
CA VAL A 84 18.43 17.18 3.38
C VAL A 84 19.72 17.28 4.18
N ILE A 85 19.84 16.50 5.25
CA ILE A 85 21.00 16.55 6.15
C ILE A 85 22.12 15.58 5.72
N ALA A 86 21.76 14.51 5.02
CA ALA A 86 22.69 13.53 4.49
C ALA A 86 22.06 12.69 3.36
N ILE A 87 22.92 12.05 2.58
CA ILE A 87 22.57 10.91 1.74
C ILE A 87 23.56 9.81 2.13
N SER A 88 23.05 8.72 2.71
CA SER A 88 23.86 7.68 3.35
C SER A 88 23.36 6.30 2.92
N GLU A 89 24.22 5.29 3.03
CA GLU A 89 23.77 3.89 2.91
C GLU A 89 23.16 3.44 4.24
N ARG A 90 21.92 2.97 4.20
CA ARG A 90 21.19 2.46 5.36
C ARG A 90 20.55 1.10 5.04
N PRO A 91 20.32 0.25 6.06
CA PRO A 91 19.61 -1.00 5.84
C PRO A 91 18.17 -0.73 5.39
N THR A 92 17.80 -1.35 4.27
CA THR A 92 16.40 -1.52 3.87
C THR A 92 15.68 -2.50 4.80
N GLN A 93 14.36 -2.61 4.65
CA GLN A 93 13.58 -3.63 5.39
C GLN A 93 13.97 -5.07 5.04
N ALA A 94 14.64 -5.28 3.90
CA ALA A 94 15.22 -6.57 3.52
C ALA A 94 16.61 -6.81 4.15
N GLY A 95 17.13 -5.86 4.93
CA GLY A 95 18.46 -5.93 5.55
C GLY A 95 19.61 -5.59 4.61
N LEU A 96 19.33 -5.29 3.33
CA LEU A 96 20.35 -4.89 2.35
C LEU A 96 20.61 -3.39 2.43
N PRO A 97 21.88 -2.93 2.26
CA PRO A 97 22.19 -1.51 2.20
C PRO A 97 21.57 -0.87 0.95
N ALA A 98 21.04 0.34 1.10
CA ALA A 98 20.61 1.18 -0.02
C ALA A 98 20.81 2.66 0.30
N ALA A 99 20.97 3.47 -0.76
CA ALA A 99 21.00 4.92 -0.64
C ALA A 99 19.70 5.43 0.00
N CYS A 100 19.85 6.28 1.00
CA CYS A 100 18.77 6.85 1.79
C CYS A 100 18.96 8.36 1.91
N VAL A 101 17.92 9.12 1.58
CA VAL A 101 17.92 10.57 1.78
C VAL A 101 17.41 10.85 3.19
N GLU A 102 18.22 11.53 4.00
CA GLU A 102 17.88 11.89 5.38
C GLU A 102 17.34 13.32 5.43
N ILE A 103 16.11 13.47 5.91
CA ILE A 103 15.41 14.77 5.95
C ILE A 103 15.10 15.14 7.39
N GLU A 104 15.61 16.29 7.81
CA GLU A 104 15.19 16.98 9.03
C GLU A 104 13.99 17.88 8.67
N PRO A 105 12.78 17.62 9.19
CA PRO A 105 11.62 18.44 8.87
C PRO A 105 11.76 19.88 9.39
N ASP A 106 11.25 20.85 8.65
CA ASP A 106 11.19 22.26 9.07
C ASP A 106 9.96 22.58 9.96
N GLY A 107 9.03 21.62 10.09
CA GLY A 107 7.78 21.77 10.83
C GLY A 107 6.66 22.49 10.06
N GLU A 108 6.94 22.97 8.84
CA GLU A 108 5.95 23.70 8.03
C GLU A 108 5.11 22.78 7.13
N ASP A 109 5.63 21.59 6.81
CA ASP A 109 5.01 20.59 5.92
C ASP A 109 4.47 21.15 4.58
N ARG A 110 5.18 22.12 4.00
CA ARG A 110 4.78 22.81 2.77
C ARG A 110 4.84 21.89 1.57
N TRP A 111 3.74 21.85 0.80
CA TRP A 111 3.66 21.09 -0.44
C TRP A 111 4.46 21.75 -1.57
N ASP A 112 5.12 20.91 -2.34
CA ASP A 112 5.63 21.23 -3.65
C ASP A 112 4.46 21.46 -4.63
N THR A 113 4.67 22.34 -5.61
CA THR A 113 3.62 22.76 -6.55
C THR A 113 3.81 22.21 -7.95
N ALA A 114 4.76 21.29 -8.19
CA ALA A 114 4.99 20.72 -9.51
C ALA A 114 3.84 19.79 -9.93
N LEU A 115 3.31 18.99 -9.00
CA LEU A 115 2.13 18.16 -9.23
C LEU A 115 0.87 18.95 -8.80
N GLN A 116 0.29 19.68 -9.74
CA GLN A 116 -0.96 20.39 -9.52
C GLN A 116 -2.17 19.45 -9.65
N PRO A 117 -3.30 19.73 -8.96
CA PRO A 117 -4.59 19.10 -9.26
C PRO A 117 -4.87 19.08 -10.76
N GLY A 118 -5.28 17.93 -11.29
CA GLY A 118 -5.66 17.82 -12.70
C GLY A 118 -7.03 18.45 -12.99
N PRO A 119 -7.39 18.61 -14.27
CA PRO A 119 -8.80 18.75 -14.64
C PRO A 119 -9.59 17.52 -14.17
N ASP A 120 -10.93 17.55 -14.30
CA ASP A 120 -11.76 16.39 -13.96
C ASP A 120 -11.24 15.14 -14.68
N TRP A 121 -10.87 14.12 -13.92
CA TRP A 121 -10.29 12.88 -14.42
C TRP A 121 -11.17 12.19 -15.47
N LYS A 122 -12.49 12.43 -15.42
CA LYS A 122 -13.47 11.90 -16.38
C LYS A 122 -13.25 12.39 -17.82
N THR A 123 -12.61 13.55 -17.99
CA THR A 123 -12.33 14.12 -19.31
C THR A 123 -10.88 13.91 -19.76
N MET A 124 -10.04 13.36 -18.88
CA MET A 124 -8.64 13.10 -19.18
C MET A 124 -8.46 11.83 -20.00
N GLU A 125 -7.51 11.87 -20.93
CA GLU A 125 -7.08 10.66 -21.65
C GLU A 125 -6.39 9.67 -20.70
N ALA A 126 -6.57 8.37 -20.96
CA ALA A 126 -5.95 7.30 -20.18
C ALA A 126 -4.42 7.48 -20.06
N LYS A 127 -3.77 7.89 -21.16
CA LYS A 127 -2.32 8.15 -21.18
C LYS A 127 -1.92 9.27 -20.22
N ALA A 128 -2.64 10.40 -20.21
CA ALA A 128 -2.38 11.53 -19.32
C ALA A 128 -2.60 11.17 -17.84
N LEU A 129 -3.60 10.32 -17.54
CA LEU A 129 -3.80 9.78 -16.20
C LEU A 129 -2.61 8.90 -15.77
N VAL A 130 -2.13 8.01 -16.65
CA VAL A 130 -0.95 7.17 -16.37
C VAL A 130 0.31 8.01 -16.18
N GLU A 131 0.55 9.03 -17.01
CA GLU A 131 1.69 9.93 -16.87
C GLU A 131 1.70 10.64 -15.51
N ARG A 132 0.54 11.07 -15.01
CA ARG A 132 0.41 11.63 -13.65
C ARG A 132 0.70 10.61 -12.56
N ILE A 133 0.24 9.36 -12.71
CA ILE A 133 0.52 8.26 -11.78
C ILE A 133 2.03 7.96 -11.73
N VAL A 134 2.71 7.98 -12.90
CA VAL A 134 4.18 7.83 -13.00
C VAL A 134 4.88 8.98 -12.29
N ALA A 135 4.52 10.23 -12.62
CA ALA A 135 5.14 11.41 -12.03
C ALA A 135 4.99 11.45 -10.51
N ALA A 136 3.86 10.97 -9.99
CA ALA A 136 3.59 10.88 -8.55
C ALA A 136 4.27 9.72 -7.82
N GLY A 137 4.96 8.83 -8.54
CA GLY A 137 5.68 7.72 -7.93
C GLY A 137 4.77 6.68 -7.29
N ILE A 138 3.56 6.48 -7.81
CA ILE A 138 2.60 5.54 -7.20
C ILE A 138 3.07 4.10 -7.44
N VAL A 139 3.18 3.34 -6.36
CA VAL A 139 3.51 1.92 -6.38
C VAL A 139 2.38 1.07 -5.79
N GLY A 140 2.34 -0.20 -6.18
CA GLY A 140 1.41 -1.20 -5.67
C GLY A 140 1.63 -1.46 -4.17
N MET A 141 0.72 -0.97 -3.33
CA MET A 141 0.84 -1.00 -1.86
C MET A 141 0.37 -2.30 -1.21
N GLY A 142 -0.09 -3.27 -2.01
CA GLY A 142 -0.52 -4.59 -1.56
C GLY A 142 0.61 -5.55 -1.17
N GLY A 143 1.87 -5.14 -1.29
CA GLY A 143 3.03 -5.91 -0.79
C GLY A 143 4.23 -5.87 -1.73
N ALA A 144 4.10 -6.44 -2.93
CA ALA A 144 5.22 -6.62 -3.86
C ALA A 144 5.86 -5.30 -4.37
N GLY A 145 5.16 -4.17 -4.28
CA GLY A 145 5.73 -2.88 -4.67
C GLY A 145 6.02 -2.77 -6.17
N PHE A 146 5.16 -3.32 -7.03
CA PHE A 146 5.26 -3.06 -8.47
C PHE A 146 4.90 -1.60 -8.76
N PRO A 147 5.71 -0.84 -9.52
CA PRO A 147 5.30 0.47 -10.00
C PRO A 147 3.94 0.38 -10.72
N THR A 148 3.00 1.24 -10.34
CA THR A 148 1.59 1.06 -10.73
C THR A 148 1.41 1.16 -12.24
N HIS A 149 2.17 2.04 -12.90
CA HIS A 149 2.09 2.22 -14.35
C HIS A 149 2.41 0.95 -15.15
N VAL A 150 3.26 0.06 -14.62
CA VAL A 150 3.59 -1.23 -15.26
C VAL A 150 2.34 -2.10 -15.34
N LYS A 151 1.49 -2.08 -14.31
CA LYS A 151 0.21 -2.80 -14.33
C LYS A 151 -0.81 -2.11 -15.26
N LEU A 152 -0.82 -0.78 -15.26
CA LEU A 152 -1.80 0.01 -16.01
C LEU A 152 -1.48 0.16 -17.50
N SER A 153 -0.34 -0.35 -17.95
CA SER A 153 0.12 -0.33 -19.35
C SER A 153 0.30 -1.75 -19.88
N PRO A 154 -0.78 -2.55 -20.01
CA PRO A 154 -0.66 -3.90 -20.56
C PRO A 154 -0.10 -3.85 -22.00
N PRO A 155 0.68 -4.86 -22.42
CA PRO A 155 1.19 -4.94 -23.78
C PRO A 155 0.07 -4.88 -24.83
N ALA A 156 0.40 -4.40 -26.02
CA ALA A 156 -0.55 -4.35 -27.13
C ALA A 156 -1.14 -5.75 -27.40
N GLY A 157 -2.47 -5.84 -27.48
CA GLY A 157 -3.20 -7.09 -27.66
C GLY A 157 -3.73 -7.72 -26.35
N ASN A 158 -3.20 -7.32 -25.19
CA ASN A 158 -3.76 -7.72 -23.89
C ASN A 158 -4.86 -6.75 -23.47
N THR A 159 -6.12 -7.16 -23.64
CA THR A 159 -7.27 -6.41 -23.14
C THR A 159 -7.63 -6.84 -21.73
N ILE A 160 -7.91 -5.88 -20.85
CA ILE A 160 -8.39 -6.14 -19.49
C ILE A 160 -9.90 -5.93 -19.47
N ASP A 161 -10.67 -7.01 -19.43
CA ASP A 161 -12.12 -6.92 -19.34
C ASP A 161 -12.62 -6.78 -17.89
N THR A 162 -11.86 -7.31 -16.92
CA THR A 162 -12.23 -7.33 -15.50
C THR A 162 -11.16 -6.69 -14.63
N LEU A 163 -11.52 -5.60 -13.94
CA LEU A 163 -10.73 -4.99 -12.88
C LEU A 163 -11.26 -5.46 -11.51
N ILE A 164 -10.37 -5.98 -10.66
CA ILE A 164 -10.67 -6.42 -9.31
C ILE A 164 -9.91 -5.55 -8.31
N ILE A 165 -10.64 -4.88 -7.43
CA ILE A 165 -10.09 -4.11 -6.32
C ILE A 165 -9.98 -5.03 -5.11
N ASN A 166 -8.76 -5.27 -4.66
CA ASN A 166 -8.42 -6.17 -3.59
C ASN A 166 -8.49 -5.47 -2.24
N GLY A 167 -9.61 -5.68 -1.54
CA GLY A 167 -9.82 -5.33 -0.13
C GLY A 167 -9.76 -6.56 0.79
N ALA A 168 -9.13 -7.65 0.36
CA ALA A 168 -9.11 -8.90 1.12
C ALA A 168 -8.25 -8.77 2.38
N GLU A 169 -7.05 -8.17 2.31
CA GLU A 169 -6.11 -8.02 3.44
C GLU A 169 -6.01 -9.30 4.30
N CYS A 170 -5.69 -10.43 3.67
CA CYS A 170 -5.75 -11.75 4.30
C CYS A 170 -4.59 -12.04 5.29
N GLU A 171 -3.61 -11.14 5.38
CA GLU A 171 -2.55 -11.19 6.39
C GLU A 171 -3.16 -11.07 7.81
N PRO A 172 -2.83 -11.99 8.74
CA PRO A 172 -3.21 -11.83 10.14
C PRO A 172 -2.67 -10.51 10.70
N TYR A 173 -3.34 -10.00 11.73
CA TYR A 173 -3.08 -8.76 12.46
C TYR A 173 -3.33 -7.45 11.70
N LEU A 174 -3.03 -7.38 10.41
CA LEU A 174 -3.12 -6.13 9.66
C LEU A 174 -4.57 -5.66 9.54
N THR A 175 -4.81 -4.35 9.58
CA THR A 175 -6.16 -3.75 9.45
C THR A 175 -6.14 -2.43 8.68
N ALA A 176 -5.00 -2.04 8.10
CA ALA A 176 -4.81 -0.78 7.41
C ALA A 176 -5.76 -0.59 6.23
N ASP A 177 -5.92 -1.63 5.40
CA ASP A 177 -6.80 -1.60 4.22
C ASP A 177 -8.28 -1.63 4.63
N GLN A 178 -8.62 -2.39 5.68
CA GLN A 178 -9.96 -2.37 6.27
C GLN A 178 -10.33 -0.96 6.72
N ARG A 179 -9.47 -0.31 7.51
CA ARG A 179 -9.72 1.05 8.02
C ARG A 179 -9.79 2.07 6.89
N LEU A 180 -8.96 1.94 5.86
CA LEU A 180 -9.02 2.81 4.69
C LEU A 180 -10.38 2.72 3.98
N MET A 181 -10.92 1.52 3.78
CA MET A 181 -12.25 1.35 3.17
C MET A 181 -13.38 1.91 4.02
N VAL A 182 -13.24 1.88 5.36
CA VAL A 182 -14.25 2.42 6.29
C VAL A 182 -14.18 3.95 6.36
N GLU A 183 -12.98 4.52 6.44
CA GLU A 183 -12.78 5.94 6.75
C GLU A 183 -12.61 6.83 5.51
N ALA A 184 -12.11 6.27 4.41
CA ALA A 184 -11.94 6.97 3.13
C ALA A 184 -12.52 6.17 1.94
N PRO A 185 -13.79 5.70 2.00
CA PRO A 185 -14.40 4.93 0.92
C PRO A 185 -14.43 5.69 -0.40
N GLN A 186 -14.48 7.03 -0.34
CA GLN A 186 -14.47 7.87 -1.52
C GLN A 186 -13.14 7.80 -2.27
N SER A 187 -12.02 7.88 -1.56
CA SER A 187 -10.69 7.79 -2.17
C SER A 187 -10.48 6.42 -2.83
N VAL A 188 -10.89 5.34 -2.15
CA VAL A 188 -10.84 3.98 -2.70
C VAL A 188 -11.72 3.86 -3.96
N TRP A 189 -12.98 4.30 -3.86
CA TRP A 189 -13.95 4.14 -4.93
C TRP A 189 -13.61 4.95 -6.18
N THR A 190 -13.32 6.25 -6.03
CA THR A 190 -12.96 7.08 -7.19
C THR A 190 -11.61 6.68 -7.78
N GLY A 191 -10.65 6.25 -6.95
CA GLY A 191 -9.41 5.63 -7.44
C GLY A 191 -9.66 4.40 -8.30
N ALA A 192 -10.56 3.51 -7.88
CA ALA A 192 -10.95 2.35 -8.66
C ALA A 192 -11.63 2.71 -10.00
N GLN A 193 -12.44 3.77 -10.02
CA GLN A 193 -13.06 4.28 -11.24
C GLN A 193 -12.03 4.86 -12.22
N ILE A 194 -11.03 5.59 -11.73
CA ILE A 194 -9.92 6.10 -12.53
C ILE A 194 -9.15 4.93 -13.16
N VAL A 195 -8.80 3.92 -12.37
CA VAL A 195 -8.12 2.71 -12.88
C VAL A 195 -8.97 1.99 -13.93
N ARG A 196 -10.29 1.88 -13.71
CA ARG A 196 -11.22 1.30 -14.69
C ARG A 196 -11.19 2.08 -16.01
N GLN A 197 -11.21 3.41 -15.97
CA GLN A 197 -11.14 4.26 -17.17
C GLN A 197 -9.83 4.07 -17.93
N ILE A 198 -8.69 4.05 -17.22
CA ILE A 198 -7.37 3.84 -17.82
C ILE A 198 -7.34 2.52 -18.60
N LEU A 199 -7.87 1.46 -17.99
CA LEU A 199 -7.85 0.11 -18.57
C LEU A 199 -8.95 -0.15 -19.62
N GLY A 200 -9.97 0.69 -19.67
CA GLY A 200 -11.19 0.42 -20.45
C GLY A 200 -11.96 -0.81 -19.96
N ALA A 201 -11.81 -1.18 -18.69
CA ALA A 201 -12.37 -2.43 -18.15
C ALA A 201 -13.90 -2.36 -18.04
N ARG A 202 -14.57 -3.35 -18.65
CA ARG A 202 -16.04 -3.41 -18.66
C ARG A 202 -16.58 -3.78 -17.28
N ARG A 203 -15.95 -4.72 -16.59
CA ARG A 203 -16.36 -5.20 -15.27
C ARG A 203 -15.44 -4.62 -14.19
N LEU A 204 -16.04 -4.06 -13.15
CA LEU A 204 -15.35 -3.56 -11.96
C LEU A 204 -15.90 -4.28 -10.73
N VAL A 205 -15.02 -4.96 -10.01
CA VAL A 205 -15.35 -5.74 -8.81
C VAL A 205 -14.56 -5.21 -7.62
N VAL A 206 -15.21 -4.95 -6.50
CA VAL A 206 -14.55 -4.72 -5.20
C VAL A 206 -14.70 -6.00 -4.38
N ALA A 207 -13.59 -6.62 -4.01
CA ALA A 207 -13.59 -7.93 -3.36
C ALA A 207 -13.06 -7.82 -1.92
N ILE A 208 -13.89 -8.19 -0.94
CA ILE A 208 -13.64 -7.98 0.50
C ILE A 208 -13.96 -9.27 1.26
N GLU A 209 -13.09 -9.68 2.18
CA GLU A 209 -13.36 -10.84 3.05
C GLU A 209 -14.52 -10.61 4.04
N ASP A 210 -15.28 -11.68 4.32
CA ASP A 210 -16.42 -11.68 5.23
C ASP A 210 -16.11 -11.31 6.70
N ASN A 211 -14.84 -11.31 7.10
CA ASN A 211 -14.37 -10.82 8.41
C ASN A 211 -14.32 -9.29 8.55
N LYS A 212 -14.71 -8.51 7.52
CA LYS A 212 -14.73 -7.03 7.51
C LYS A 212 -16.15 -6.48 7.23
N PRO A 213 -17.14 -6.78 8.08
CA PRO A 213 -18.53 -6.39 7.81
C PRO A 213 -18.74 -4.87 7.69
N ASP A 214 -17.95 -4.08 8.43
CA ASP A 214 -17.96 -2.62 8.37
C ASP A 214 -17.48 -2.09 7.00
N ALA A 215 -16.37 -2.62 6.49
CA ALA A 215 -15.87 -2.26 5.16
C ALA A 215 -16.84 -2.68 4.05
N ILE A 216 -17.44 -3.89 4.17
CA ILE A 216 -18.47 -4.36 3.22
C ILE A 216 -19.66 -3.41 3.21
N GLN A 217 -20.19 -3.04 4.38
CA GLN A 217 -21.33 -2.12 4.49
C GLN A 217 -21.01 -0.76 3.88
N THR A 218 -19.88 -0.16 4.24
CA THR A 218 -19.48 1.17 3.78
C THR A 218 -19.24 1.21 2.27
N MET A 219 -18.50 0.23 1.73
CA MET A 219 -18.24 0.17 0.29
C MET A 219 -19.50 -0.16 -0.50
N SER A 220 -20.36 -1.05 0.00
CA SER A 220 -21.67 -1.36 -0.60
C SER A 220 -22.54 -0.10 -0.72
N ALA A 221 -22.59 0.72 0.34
CA ALA A 221 -23.33 1.98 0.31
C ALA A 221 -22.75 2.97 -0.72
N ARG A 222 -21.41 3.07 -0.82
CA ARG A 222 -20.75 3.94 -1.80
C ARG A 222 -21.05 3.53 -3.25
N MET A 223 -21.27 2.24 -3.49
CA MET A 223 -21.42 1.66 -4.82
C MET A 223 -22.88 1.48 -5.26
N GLN A 224 -23.88 1.73 -4.41
CA GLN A 224 -25.29 1.32 -4.61
C GLN A 224 -25.87 1.68 -6.00
N ALA A 225 -25.60 2.89 -6.50
CA ALA A 225 -26.13 3.41 -7.77
C ALA A 225 -25.20 3.15 -8.99
N THR A 226 -24.43 2.07 -8.96
CA THR A 226 -23.43 1.76 -10.01
C THR A 226 -23.62 0.35 -10.56
N GLU A 227 -23.04 0.07 -11.72
CA GLU A 227 -23.00 -1.28 -12.32
C GLU A 227 -21.91 -2.18 -11.73
N ALA A 228 -21.07 -1.67 -10.83
CA ALA A 228 -20.02 -2.45 -10.22
C ALA A 228 -20.57 -3.52 -9.25
N GLU A 229 -19.70 -4.48 -8.95
CA GLU A 229 -19.99 -5.62 -8.10
C GLU A 229 -19.19 -5.54 -6.81
N LEU A 230 -19.82 -5.85 -5.68
CA LEU A 230 -19.11 -6.14 -4.43
C LEU A 230 -19.14 -7.65 -4.23
N VAL A 231 -17.98 -8.30 -4.22
CA VAL A 231 -17.85 -9.74 -3.97
C VAL A 231 -17.36 -9.95 -2.54
N VAL A 232 -18.20 -10.57 -1.72
CA VAL A 232 -17.81 -11.02 -0.39
C VAL A 232 -17.06 -12.34 -0.51
N LEU A 233 -15.80 -12.32 -0.13
CA LEU A 233 -14.87 -13.45 -0.14
C LEU A 233 -14.94 -14.20 1.18
N LYS A 234 -14.63 -15.50 1.16
CA LYS A 234 -14.43 -16.26 2.39
C LYS A 234 -13.12 -15.83 3.04
N THR A 235 -13.10 -15.69 4.36
CA THR A 235 -11.86 -15.50 5.13
C THR A 235 -10.98 -16.76 5.07
N GLU A 236 -9.97 -16.75 4.21
CA GLU A 236 -8.93 -17.80 4.10
C GLU A 236 -7.58 -17.21 3.64
N TYR A 237 -6.45 -17.84 3.98
CA TYR A 237 -5.14 -17.43 3.50
C TYR A 237 -4.60 -18.41 2.45
N PRO A 238 -4.12 -17.97 1.27
CA PRO A 238 -4.02 -16.58 0.81
C PRO A 238 -5.18 -16.15 -0.12
N GLN A 239 -6.34 -15.74 0.41
CA GLN A 239 -7.48 -15.27 -0.38
C GLN A 239 -7.18 -13.97 -1.15
N GLY A 240 -6.34 -13.11 -0.57
CA GLY A 240 -5.90 -11.85 -1.18
C GLY A 240 -4.76 -11.99 -2.18
N ALA A 241 -4.20 -13.20 -2.38
CA ALA A 241 -3.22 -13.42 -3.42
C ALA A 241 -3.87 -13.29 -4.81
N GLU A 242 -3.15 -12.66 -5.73
CA GLU A 242 -3.69 -12.19 -7.00
C GLU A 242 -4.38 -13.31 -7.81
N LYS A 243 -3.75 -14.48 -7.96
CA LYS A 243 -4.30 -15.60 -8.74
C LYS A 243 -5.53 -16.21 -8.07
N GLN A 244 -5.51 -16.34 -6.74
CA GLN A 244 -6.59 -16.88 -5.91
C GLN A 244 -7.81 -15.96 -5.95
N LEU A 245 -7.56 -14.65 -5.90
CA LEU A 245 -8.61 -13.64 -5.98
C LEU A 245 -9.27 -13.62 -7.37
N ILE A 246 -8.47 -13.66 -8.45
CA ILE A 246 -8.99 -13.77 -9.82
C ILE A 246 -9.86 -15.01 -9.96
N TYR A 247 -9.38 -16.16 -9.50
CA TYR A 247 -10.15 -17.40 -9.55
C TYR A 247 -11.45 -17.28 -8.76
N ALA A 248 -11.42 -16.79 -7.51
CA ALA A 248 -12.60 -16.65 -6.66
C ALA A 248 -13.69 -15.76 -7.27
N VAL A 249 -13.29 -14.71 -8.00
CA VAL A 249 -14.20 -13.69 -8.59
C VAL A 249 -14.66 -14.06 -10.01
N THR A 250 -13.82 -14.74 -10.78
CA THR A 250 -14.03 -14.93 -12.23
C THR A 250 -14.09 -16.39 -12.69
N GLY A 251 -13.60 -17.32 -11.87
CA GLY A 251 -13.39 -18.72 -12.25
C GLY A 251 -12.22 -18.94 -13.21
N ARG A 252 -11.49 -17.89 -13.60
CA ARG A 252 -10.34 -17.98 -14.50
C ARG A 252 -9.08 -18.34 -13.72
N GLU A 253 -8.35 -19.32 -14.21
CA GLU A 253 -7.05 -19.72 -13.66
C GLU A 253 -5.92 -19.00 -14.39
N VAL A 254 -5.12 -18.21 -13.68
CA VAL A 254 -3.92 -17.59 -14.25
C VAL A 254 -2.85 -18.66 -14.43
N PRO A 255 -2.35 -18.91 -15.65
CA PRO A 255 -1.34 -19.93 -15.88
C PRO A 255 -0.07 -19.72 -15.02
N SER A 256 0.65 -20.80 -14.76
CA SER A 256 1.94 -20.71 -14.05
C SER A 256 2.92 -19.83 -14.82
N GLY A 257 3.67 -18.99 -14.13
CA GLY A 257 4.59 -18.01 -14.73
C GLY A 257 3.93 -16.82 -15.45
N SER A 258 2.62 -16.84 -15.69
CA SER A 258 1.90 -15.73 -16.33
C SER A 258 1.38 -14.69 -15.34
N LEU A 259 1.16 -13.48 -15.86
CA LEU A 259 0.52 -12.35 -15.19
C LEU A 259 -1.01 -12.38 -15.38
N PRO A 260 -1.80 -11.70 -14.52
CA PRO A 260 -3.26 -11.61 -14.61
C PRO A 260 -3.82 -11.24 -15.98
N MET A 261 -3.12 -10.37 -16.71
CA MET A 261 -3.51 -9.92 -18.04
C MET A 261 -3.64 -11.05 -19.07
N ALA A 262 -3.02 -12.22 -18.81
CA ALA A 262 -3.15 -13.41 -19.66
C ALA A 262 -4.57 -14.00 -19.65
N VAL A 263 -5.37 -13.66 -18.62
CA VAL A 263 -6.78 -14.07 -18.50
C VAL A 263 -7.73 -12.88 -18.49
N GLY A 264 -7.30 -11.73 -19.01
CA GLY A 264 -8.11 -10.52 -19.11
C GLY A 264 -8.46 -9.85 -17.78
N ALA A 265 -7.70 -10.14 -16.71
CA ALA A 265 -7.94 -9.60 -15.38
C ALA A 265 -6.79 -8.69 -14.93
N LEU A 266 -7.11 -7.71 -14.08
CA LEU A 266 -6.13 -6.95 -13.31
C LEU A 266 -6.59 -6.83 -11.86
N VAL A 267 -5.65 -6.97 -10.92
CA VAL A 267 -5.90 -6.79 -9.50
C VAL A 267 -5.16 -5.57 -8.97
N GLU A 268 -5.90 -4.65 -8.35
CA GLU A 268 -5.34 -3.46 -7.72
C GLU A 268 -5.73 -3.36 -6.25
N ASN A 269 -4.80 -2.95 -5.39
CA ASN A 269 -5.04 -2.84 -3.95
C ASN A 269 -5.82 -1.56 -3.61
N VAL A 270 -6.68 -1.62 -2.58
CA VAL A 270 -7.48 -0.47 -2.12
C VAL A 270 -6.62 0.73 -1.73
N GLY A 271 -5.45 0.51 -1.11
CA GLY A 271 -4.48 1.55 -0.82
C GLY A 271 -3.97 2.23 -2.08
N THR A 272 -3.58 1.46 -3.09
CA THR A 272 -3.12 2.00 -4.37
C THR A 272 -4.21 2.81 -5.07
N CYS A 273 -5.46 2.36 -5.04
CA CYS A 273 -6.59 3.15 -5.56
C CYS A 273 -6.72 4.50 -4.82
N ALA A 274 -6.66 4.51 -3.49
CA ALA A 274 -6.72 5.75 -2.73
C ALA A 274 -5.56 6.71 -3.05
N ALA A 275 -4.35 6.19 -3.24
CA ALA A 275 -3.19 7.00 -3.65
C ALA A 275 -3.36 7.59 -5.06
N ILE A 276 -3.89 6.82 -6.01
CA ILE A 276 -4.23 7.31 -7.36
C ILE A 276 -5.25 8.43 -7.28
N TYR A 277 -6.29 8.28 -6.45
CA TYR A 277 -7.28 9.34 -6.24
C TYR A 277 -6.61 10.64 -5.78
N GLU A 278 -5.82 10.61 -4.70
CA GLU A 278 -5.15 11.81 -4.17
C GLU A 278 -4.20 12.45 -5.20
N THR A 279 -3.47 11.65 -5.96
CA THR A 279 -2.62 12.15 -7.05
C THR A 279 -3.41 12.86 -8.13
N ILE A 280 -4.50 12.25 -8.60
CA ILE A 280 -5.24 12.79 -9.73
C ILE A 280 -6.07 14.00 -9.32
N THR A 281 -6.75 13.96 -8.18
CA THR A 281 -7.67 15.02 -7.76
C THR A 281 -7.00 16.15 -6.99
N ALA A 282 -5.90 15.87 -6.27
CA ALA A 282 -5.23 16.86 -5.42
C ALA A 282 -3.77 17.13 -5.84
N GLY A 283 -3.23 16.43 -6.85
CA GLY A 283 -1.84 16.59 -7.24
C GLY A 283 -0.85 16.03 -6.21
N ARG A 284 -1.30 15.16 -5.30
CA ARG A 284 -0.46 14.72 -4.18
C ARG A 284 0.27 13.42 -4.51
N PRO A 285 1.62 13.40 -4.57
CA PRO A 285 2.38 12.17 -4.70
C PRO A 285 2.33 11.33 -3.43
N LEU A 286 2.77 10.08 -3.55
CA LEU A 286 2.80 9.14 -2.43
C LEU A 286 3.88 9.55 -1.41
N THR A 287 3.46 10.22 -0.35
CA THR A 287 4.33 10.75 0.73
C THR A 287 4.08 10.09 2.08
N GLU A 288 2.94 9.39 2.20
CA GLU A 288 2.48 8.76 3.43
C GLU A 288 1.65 7.52 3.11
N ARG A 289 1.50 6.63 4.09
CA ARG A 289 0.61 5.48 4.01
C ARG A 289 0.03 5.12 5.36
N ILE A 290 -1.00 4.28 5.36
CA ILE A 290 -1.52 3.68 6.59
C ILE A 290 -0.72 2.41 6.92
N VAL A 291 -0.34 2.27 8.18
CA VAL A 291 0.43 1.15 8.74
C VAL A 291 -0.27 0.64 10.01
N THR A 292 -0.52 -0.66 10.09
CA THR A 292 -1.00 -1.29 11.33
C THR A 292 0.18 -1.63 12.23
N VAL A 293 0.25 -1.06 13.44
CA VAL A 293 1.26 -1.38 14.45
C VAL A 293 0.59 -2.19 15.56
N THR A 294 0.97 -3.46 15.72
CA THR A 294 0.24 -4.40 16.57
C THR A 294 1.08 -5.64 16.90
N GLY A 295 0.48 -6.63 17.54
CA GLY A 295 1.12 -7.90 17.91
C GLY A 295 1.24 -8.08 19.42
N ALA A 296 1.71 -9.26 19.83
CA ALA A 296 2.00 -9.51 21.23
C ALA A 296 3.04 -8.49 21.68
N MET A 297 2.77 -7.78 22.78
CA MET A 297 3.71 -6.84 23.41
C MET A 297 3.80 -5.42 22.85
N VAL A 298 3.02 -5.04 21.84
CA VAL A 298 2.83 -3.61 21.53
C VAL A 298 1.91 -3.01 22.60
N GLN A 299 2.35 -1.98 23.32
CA GLN A 299 1.58 -1.45 24.45
C GLN A 299 0.23 -0.89 24.01
N THR A 300 0.22 -0.08 22.95
CA THR A 300 -0.98 0.53 22.39
C THR A 300 -1.05 0.25 20.88
N PRO A 301 -1.67 -0.86 20.45
CA PRO A 301 -1.87 -1.16 19.04
C PRO A 301 -2.68 -0.07 18.33
N LYS A 302 -2.27 0.30 17.10
CA LYS A 302 -2.89 1.40 16.35
C LYS A 302 -2.87 1.13 14.84
N ASN A 303 -3.77 1.79 14.11
CA ASN A 303 -3.59 2.07 12.68
C ASN A 303 -3.09 3.50 12.55
N LEU A 304 -1.95 3.70 11.90
CA LEU A 304 -1.28 5.00 11.84
C LEU A 304 -1.16 5.46 10.39
N ARG A 305 -1.54 6.70 10.09
CA ARG A 305 -1.12 7.41 8.88
C ARG A 305 0.26 8.01 9.14
N VAL A 306 1.25 7.54 8.39
CA VAL A 306 2.67 7.80 8.68
C VAL A 306 3.41 8.20 7.42
N ARG A 307 4.41 9.06 7.58
CA ARG A 307 5.27 9.52 6.49
C ARG A 307 6.21 8.42 6.05
N ILE A 308 6.44 8.33 4.74
CA ILE A 308 7.48 7.46 4.20
C ILE A 308 8.83 7.94 4.76
N GLY A 309 9.65 6.98 5.19
CA GLY A 309 10.92 7.24 5.88
C GLY A 309 10.81 7.40 7.40
N THR A 310 9.61 7.37 7.99
CA THR A 310 9.46 7.32 9.46
C THR A 310 10.22 6.12 10.01
N PRO A 311 11.15 6.27 10.97
CA PRO A 311 11.87 5.14 11.54
C PRO A 311 10.91 4.14 12.20
N LEU A 312 11.18 2.84 12.08
CA LEU A 312 10.38 1.82 12.77
C LEU A 312 10.42 2.00 14.30
N ALA A 313 11.53 2.49 14.84
CA ALA A 313 11.66 2.85 16.26
C ALA A 313 10.59 3.85 16.71
N ASP A 314 10.36 4.90 15.91
CA ASP A 314 9.45 5.99 16.24
C ASP A 314 7.99 5.53 16.18
N LEU A 315 7.64 4.64 15.23
CA LEU A 315 6.33 4.00 15.18
C LEU A 315 6.03 3.25 16.48
N VAL A 316 6.99 2.47 16.93
CA VAL A 316 6.85 1.65 18.14
C VAL A 316 6.80 2.53 19.38
N ALA A 317 7.64 3.56 19.46
CA ALA A 317 7.63 4.52 20.55
C ALA A 317 6.28 5.26 20.64
N PHE A 318 5.71 5.67 19.49
CA PHE A 318 4.39 6.29 19.44
C PHE A 318 3.26 5.37 19.94
N CYS A 319 3.43 4.06 19.77
CA CYS A 319 2.54 3.04 20.33
C CYS A 319 2.81 2.71 21.81
N GLY A 320 3.64 3.49 22.53
CA GLY A 320 4.01 3.24 23.93
C GLY A 320 5.17 2.26 24.11
N GLY A 321 5.83 1.85 23.04
CA GLY A 321 6.94 0.90 23.11
C GLY A 321 6.50 -0.56 23.20
N MET A 322 7.43 -1.40 23.64
CA MET A 322 7.24 -2.84 23.77
C MET A 322 7.36 -3.31 25.22
N VAL A 323 6.52 -4.27 25.60
CA VAL A 323 6.52 -4.87 26.95
C VAL A 323 7.05 -6.32 26.93
N GLY A 324 7.73 -6.78 27.98
CA GLY A 324 8.15 -8.19 28.08
C GLY A 324 9.37 -8.59 27.24
N SER A 325 9.64 -9.90 27.14
CA SER A 325 10.87 -10.46 26.57
C SER A 325 10.96 -10.31 25.04
N PRO A 326 12.19 -10.20 24.47
CA PRO A 326 12.35 -9.94 23.05
C PRO A 326 11.82 -11.09 22.16
N GLY A 327 10.77 -10.80 21.37
CA GLY A 327 10.24 -11.62 20.28
C GLY A 327 10.78 -11.23 18.90
N LYS A 328 10.02 -11.52 17.84
CA LYS A 328 10.38 -11.20 16.44
C LYS A 328 9.56 -10.03 15.93
N ILE A 329 10.19 -9.07 15.25
CA ILE A 329 9.50 -7.97 14.56
C ILE A 329 9.37 -8.34 13.09
N VAL A 330 8.19 -8.09 12.54
CA VAL A 330 7.87 -8.35 11.15
C VAL A 330 7.34 -7.06 10.54
N CYS A 331 7.97 -6.59 9.47
CA CYS A 331 7.40 -5.55 8.61
C CYS A 331 6.49 -6.21 7.57
N GLY A 332 5.21 -5.84 7.59
CA GLY A 332 4.13 -6.58 6.92
C GLY A 332 3.41 -7.50 7.90
N GLY A 333 2.68 -8.47 7.38
CA GLY A 333 2.00 -9.49 8.18
C GLY A 333 2.88 -10.70 8.45
N PRO A 334 2.49 -11.61 9.36
CA PRO A 334 3.31 -12.75 9.74
C PRO A 334 3.53 -13.80 8.63
N MET A 335 2.75 -13.78 7.54
CA MET A 335 2.84 -14.80 6.51
C MET A 335 3.88 -14.47 5.44
N MET A 336 3.94 -13.22 4.97
CA MET A 336 4.87 -12.76 3.94
C MET A 336 5.83 -11.65 4.39
N GLY A 337 5.62 -11.09 5.58
CA GLY A 337 6.40 -9.95 6.06
C GLY A 337 7.86 -10.31 6.34
N LEU A 338 8.69 -9.27 6.33
CA LEU A 338 10.14 -9.39 6.51
C LEU A 338 10.51 -9.24 7.99
N ALA A 339 11.27 -10.21 8.48
CA ALA A 339 11.86 -10.15 9.81
C ALA A 339 12.85 -8.99 9.90
N GLN A 340 12.72 -8.14 10.93
CA GLN A 340 13.61 -7.00 11.11
C GLN A 340 14.71 -7.32 12.11
N GLY A 341 15.96 -7.11 11.70
CA GLY A 341 17.15 -7.21 12.56
C GLY A 341 17.52 -5.89 13.24
N SER A 342 16.97 -4.76 12.79
CA SER A 342 17.18 -3.45 13.38
C SER A 342 15.92 -2.59 13.32
N TRP A 343 15.93 -1.50 14.08
CA TRP A 343 14.86 -0.51 14.14
C TRP A 343 15.07 0.70 13.23
N GLU A 344 16.19 0.69 12.50
CA GLU A 344 16.71 1.86 11.79
C GLU A 344 16.10 2.04 10.41
N ALA A 345 15.51 0.99 9.85
CA ALA A 345 14.84 1.07 8.57
C ALA A 345 13.69 2.09 8.64
N GLY A 346 13.53 2.87 7.58
CA GLY A 346 12.36 3.74 7.41
C GLY A 346 11.15 2.95 6.91
N VAL A 347 9.95 3.43 7.24
CA VAL A 347 8.71 3.03 6.57
C VAL A 347 8.86 3.23 5.07
N THR A 348 8.51 2.21 4.28
CA THR A 348 8.46 2.29 2.83
C THR A 348 7.02 2.36 2.36
N THR A 349 6.85 2.63 1.07
CA THR A 349 5.58 2.50 0.34
C THR A 349 4.96 1.10 0.42
N THR A 350 5.67 0.06 0.85
CA THR A 350 5.17 -1.34 0.97
C THR A 350 5.01 -1.82 2.41
N THR A 351 5.38 -1.02 3.43
CA THR A 351 5.14 -1.33 4.84
C THR A 351 3.65 -1.30 5.20
N SER A 352 2.93 -2.42 5.08
CA SER A 352 1.51 -2.48 5.48
C SER A 352 1.30 -2.62 7.00
N GLY A 353 2.32 -3.08 7.72
CA GLY A 353 2.26 -3.18 9.17
C GLY A 353 3.63 -3.36 9.82
N VAL A 354 3.63 -3.23 11.14
CA VAL A 354 4.73 -3.62 12.03
C VAL A 354 4.12 -4.53 13.09
N VAL A 355 4.38 -5.82 12.96
CA VAL A 355 3.80 -6.85 13.83
C VAL A 355 4.88 -7.40 14.74
N ARG A 356 4.61 -7.39 16.04
CA ARG A 356 5.42 -8.10 17.03
C ARG A 356 4.86 -9.49 17.30
N LEU A 357 5.66 -10.51 17.03
CA LEU A 357 5.31 -11.89 17.35
C LEU A 357 5.99 -12.32 18.64
N PRO A 358 5.29 -13.07 19.52
CA PRO A 358 5.92 -13.64 20.69
C PRO A 358 6.98 -14.66 20.26
N ARG A 359 8.00 -14.87 21.09
CA ARG A 359 8.93 -15.98 20.90
C ARG A 359 8.14 -17.30 21.03
N PRO A 360 8.28 -18.25 20.10
CA PRO A 360 7.68 -19.58 20.26
C PRO A 360 8.14 -20.21 21.59
N ALA A 361 7.23 -20.87 22.31
CA ALA A 361 7.62 -21.58 23.52
C ALA A 361 8.62 -22.70 23.16
N GLY A 362 9.83 -22.66 23.74
CA GLY A 362 10.84 -23.71 23.58
C GLY A 362 12.08 -23.37 22.74
N GLU A 363 12.17 -22.20 22.11
CA GLU A 363 13.39 -21.78 21.39
C GLU A 363 14.36 -21.04 22.32
N GLN A 364 15.51 -21.69 22.63
CA GLN A 364 16.70 -21.06 23.20
C GLN A 364 17.66 -20.77 22.04
N PHE A 365 18.01 -19.50 21.83
CA PHE A 365 19.16 -19.10 21.00
C PHE A 365 20.10 -18.29 21.87
#